data_AF-A0A6C0R5P1-F1
#
_entry.id   AF-A0A6C0R5P1-F1
#
_cell.length_a   1.000
_cell.length_b   1.000
_cell.length_c   1.000
_cell.angle_alpha   90.00
_cell.angle_beta   90.00
_cell.angle_gamma   90.00
#
_symmetry.space_group_name_H-M   'P 1'
#
loop_
_entity.id
_entity.type
_entity.pdbx_description
1 polymer ?
#
loop_
_entity_poly.entity_id
_entity_poly.type
_entity_poly.pdbx_seq_one_letter_code
_entity_poly.pdbx_strand_id
1 'polypeptide(L)'
;AANNIARGILKYAAGGSVRLGGLICNERQTDRELDLAEALAAKLNSKLIHFVPRDNIVQHAELRKMTVIQYAPDSQQAAEYRTLAQRIHDNSGKGTIP
;
A
#
# COMPACT_ATOMS: atom_id res chain seq x y z
N ALA A 1 9.58 -7.52 4.03
CA ALA A 1 9.87 -6.13 4.45
C ALA A 1 8.94 -5.62 5.55
N ALA A 2 7.61 -5.71 5.37
CA ALA A 2 6.60 -5.12 6.26
C ALA A 2 6.80 -5.42 7.76
N ASN A 3 7.05 -6.68 8.14
CA ASN A 3 7.25 -7.08 9.55
C ASN A 3 8.43 -6.35 10.23
N ASN A 4 9.54 -6.14 9.52
CA ASN A 4 10.72 -5.47 10.09
C ASN A 4 10.45 -3.98 10.32
N ILE A 5 9.71 -3.34 9.41
CA ILE A 5 9.31 -1.93 9.57
C ILE A 5 8.29 -1.79 10.70
N ALA A 6 7.32 -2.70 10.80
CA ALA A 6 6.33 -2.70 11.89
C ALA A 6 6.99 -2.77 13.28
N ARG A 7 8.00 -3.65 13.45
CA ARG A 7 8.80 -3.70 14.68
C ARG A 7 9.54 -2.39 14.96
N GLY A 8 10.03 -1.73 13.91
CA GLY A 8 10.60 -0.38 14.00
C GLY A 8 9.60 0.63 14.54
N ILE A 9 8.39 0.66 13.97
CA ILE A 9 7.29 1.54 14.43
C ILE A 9 6.95 1.27 15.90
N LEU A 10 6.81 0.00 16.29
CA LEU A 10 6.52 -0.39 17.68
C LEU A 10 7.57 0.17 18.66
N LYS A 11 8.86 0.13 18.30
CA LYS A 11 9.95 0.68 19.12
C LYS A 11 9.79 2.18 19.40
N TYR A 12 9.25 2.94 18.46
CA TYR A 12 9.05 4.40 18.59
C TYR A 12 7.63 4.79 19.01
N ALA A 13 6.69 3.84 19.06
CA ALA A 13 5.29 4.10 19.38
C ALA A 13 5.07 4.56 20.83
N ALA A 14 5.92 4.13 21.77
CA ALA A 14 5.80 4.46 23.19
C ALA A 14 6.16 5.92 23.52
N GLY A 15 7.01 6.57 22.72
CA GLY A 15 7.49 7.95 22.95
C GLY A 15 7.13 8.95 21.85
N GLY A 16 6.48 8.51 20.76
CA GLY A 16 6.25 9.33 19.57
C GLY A 16 4.83 9.27 19.00
N SER A 17 4.55 10.16 18.05
CA SER A 17 3.28 10.27 17.31
C SER A 17 3.18 9.32 16.11
N VAL A 18 4.17 8.44 15.90
CA VAL A 18 4.24 7.55 14.74
C VAL A 18 3.24 6.40 14.89
N ARG A 19 2.49 6.12 13.83
CA ARG A 19 1.49 5.03 13.77
C ARG A 19 1.58 4.32 12.42
N LEU A 20 1.20 3.05 12.38
CA LEU A 20 1.05 2.28 11.15
C LEU A 20 -0.33 2.57 10.54
N GLY A 21 -0.36 3.25 9.39
CA GLY A 21 -1.62 3.57 8.69
C GLY A 21 -2.31 2.38 8.03
N GLY A 22 -1.53 1.37 7.62
CA GLY A 22 -2.01 0.20 6.90
C GLY A 22 -0.95 -0.40 5.98
N LEU A 23 -1.29 -1.52 5.35
CA LEU A 23 -0.46 -2.16 4.33
C LEU A 23 -0.97 -1.82 2.94
N ILE A 24 -0.05 -1.66 2.00
CA ILE A 24 -0.34 -1.64 0.56
C ILE A 24 0.43 -2.82 -0.03
N CYS A 25 -0.27 -3.71 -0.71
CA CYS A 25 0.36 -4.83 -1.39
C CYS A 25 0.53 -4.48 -2.86
N ASN A 26 1.75 -4.55 -3.36
CA ASN A 26 2.03 -4.43 -4.80
C ASN A 26 2.20 -5.85 -5.34
N GLU A 27 1.25 -6.27 -6.17
CA GLU A 27 1.16 -7.63 -6.69
C GLU A 27 2.43 -8.07 -7.44
N ARG A 28 2.83 -9.30 -7.17
CA ARG A 28 3.93 -10.00 -7.86
C ARG A 28 3.45 -11.22 -8.64
N GLN A 29 2.14 -11.39 -8.74
CA GLN A 29 1.46 -12.51 -9.40
C GLN A 29 1.86 -13.85 -8.75
N THR A 30 1.82 -13.87 -7.42
CA THR A 30 2.09 -15.06 -6.62
C THR A 30 0.80 -15.63 -6.04
N ASP A 31 0.74 -16.94 -5.88
CA ASP A 31 -0.47 -17.61 -5.38
C ASP A 31 -0.85 -17.09 -3.99
N ARG A 32 -2.14 -16.76 -3.83
CA ARG A 32 -2.74 -16.33 -2.55
C ARG A 32 -2.09 -15.07 -1.94
N GLU A 33 -1.52 -14.20 -2.76
CA GLU A 33 -0.85 -12.98 -2.29
C GLU A 33 -1.81 -12.05 -1.53
N LEU A 34 -3.07 -11.95 -1.97
CA LEU A 34 -4.12 -11.20 -1.27
C LEU A 34 -4.38 -11.75 0.13
N ASP A 35 -4.68 -13.05 0.25
CA ASP A 35 -4.91 -13.72 1.55
C ASP A 35 -3.74 -13.51 2.52
N LEU A 36 -2.51 -13.64 2.00
CA LEU A 36 -1.30 -13.47 2.80
C LEU A 36 -1.15 -12.01 3.29
N ALA A 37 -1.43 -11.04 2.42
CA ALA A 37 -1.35 -9.63 2.75
C ALA A 37 -2.39 -9.22 3.80
N GLU A 38 -3.63 -9.73 3.67
CA GLU A 38 -4.70 -9.51 4.63
C GLU A 38 -4.38 -10.15 5.98
N ALA A 39 -3.93 -11.41 5.99
CA ALA A 39 -3.54 -12.11 7.21
C ALA A 39 -2.39 -11.41 7.93
N LEU A 40 -1.41 -10.87 7.19
CA LEU A 40 -0.33 -10.08 7.77
C LEU A 40 -0.83 -8.75 8.35
N ALA A 41 -1.71 -8.04 7.64
CA ALA A 41 -2.29 -6.80 8.14
C ALA A 41 -3.02 -7.03 9.47
N ALA A 42 -3.82 -8.09 9.56
CA ALA A 42 -4.53 -8.47 10.77
C ALA A 42 -3.57 -8.80 11.92
N LYS A 43 -2.49 -9.55 11.66
CA LYS A 43 -1.47 -9.86 12.67
C LYS A 43 -0.73 -8.63 13.20
N LEU A 44 -0.63 -7.57 12.41
CA LEU A 44 -0.02 -6.29 12.79
C LEU A 44 -1.06 -5.30 13.36
N ASN A 45 -2.23 -5.79 13.78
CA ASN A 45 -3.33 -4.95 14.25
C ASN A 45 -3.63 -3.78 13.30
N SER A 46 -3.64 -4.05 11.99
CA SER A 46 -3.78 -3.05 10.94
C SER A 46 -4.68 -3.60 9.83
N LYS A 47 -4.72 -2.89 8.69
CA LYS A 47 -5.57 -3.25 7.55
C LYS A 47 -4.80 -3.17 6.24
N LEU A 48 -5.19 -4.00 5.29
CA LEU A 48 -4.77 -3.86 3.91
C LEU A 48 -5.57 -2.70 3.29
N ILE A 49 -4.93 -1.56 3.05
CA ILE A 49 -5.55 -0.38 2.46
C ILE A 49 -5.91 -0.67 1.01
N HIS A 50 -4.99 -1.29 0.28
CA HIS A 50 -5.19 -1.59 -1.12
C HIS A 50 -4.25 -2.68 -1.61
N PHE A 51 -4.71 -3.39 -2.63
CA PHE A 51 -3.95 -4.38 -3.37
C PHE A 51 -3.79 -3.83 -4.80
N VAL A 52 -2.58 -3.38 -5.14
CA VAL A 52 -2.28 -2.78 -6.43
C VAL A 52 -1.93 -3.90 -7.40
N PRO A 53 -2.73 -4.12 -8.47
CA PRO A 53 -2.46 -5.17 -9.43
C PRO A 53 -1.21 -4.87 -10.26
N ARG A 54 -0.63 -5.93 -10.82
CA ARG A 54 0.53 -5.83 -11.71
C ARG A 54 0.09 -5.50 -13.12
N ASP A 55 0.56 -4.37 -13.65
CA ASP A 55 0.27 -3.93 -15.02
C ASP A 55 1.55 -3.42 -15.71
N ASN A 56 1.77 -3.86 -16.95
CA ASN A 56 2.92 -3.46 -17.77
C ASN A 56 2.92 -1.96 -18.11
N ILE A 57 1.76 -1.29 -18.03
CA ILE A 57 1.66 0.16 -18.24
C ILE A 57 2.52 0.95 -17.24
N VAL A 58 2.77 0.39 -16.05
CA VAL A 58 3.67 0.98 -15.05
C VAL A 58 5.09 1.08 -15.62
N GLN A 59 5.58 0.01 -16.25
CA GLN A 59 6.91 -0.01 -16.86
C GLN A 59 6.99 0.95 -18.05
N HIS A 60 5.94 1.03 -18.87
CA HIS A 60 5.89 1.97 -19.99
C HIS A 60 5.88 3.45 -19.56
N ALA A 61 5.22 3.76 -18.44
CA ALA A 61 5.24 5.09 -17.83
C ALA A 61 6.63 5.40 -17.23
N GLU A 62 7.22 4.43 -16.51
CA GLU A 62 8.54 4.55 -15.87
C GLU A 62 9.66 4.80 -16.90
N LEU A 63 9.66 4.09 -18.04
CA LEU A 63 10.60 4.31 -19.14
C LEU A 63 10.55 5.74 -19.71
N ARG A 64 9.40 6.42 -19.57
CA ARG A 64 9.20 7.81 -19.99
C ARG A 64 9.37 8.81 -18.85
N LYS A 65 9.82 8.35 -17.67
CA LYS A 65 9.97 9.16 -16.45
C LYS A 65 8.67 9.86 -16.03
N MET A 66 7.54 9.21 -16.27
CA MET A 66 6.21 9.69 -15.91
C MET A 66 5.53 8.74 -14.93
N THR A 67 4.64 9.27 -14.10
CA THR A 67 3.68 8.42 -13.37
C THR A 67 2.63 7.86 -14.32
N VAL A 68 1.98 6.76 -13.96
CA VAL A 68 0.85 6.21 -14.75
C VAL A 68 -0.29 7.23 -14.87
N ILE A 69 -0.54 8.03 -13.83
CA ILE A 69 -1.54 9.11 -13.83
C ILE A 69 -1.26 10.14 -14.92
N GLN A 70 0.01 10.46 -15.18
CA GLN A 70 0.41 11.41 -16.24
C GLN A 70 0.45 10.75 -17.62
N TYR A 71 1.00 9.54 -17.71
CA TYR A 71 1.22 8.84 -18.97
C TYR A 71 -0.07 8.32 -19.61
N ALA A 72 -0.95 7.75 -18.79
CA ALA A 72 -2.19 7.10 -19.22
C ALA A 72 -3.30 7.33 -18.18
N PRO A 73 -3.83 8.56 -18.09
CA PRO A 73 -4.77 8.95 -17.05
C PRO A 73 -6.06 8.12 -17.01
N ASP A 74 -6.49 7.57 -18.15
CA ASP A 74 -7.73 6.79 -18.28
C ASP A 74 -7.51 5.28 -18.18
N SER A 75 -6.28 4.83 -17.88
CA SER A 75 -5.97 3.41 -17.70
C SER A 75 -6.59 2.83 -16.43
N GLN A 76 -6.81 1.51 -16.41
CA GLN A 76 -7.25 0.80 -15.21
C GLN A 76 -6.27 1.02 -14.06
N GLN A 77 -4.96 0.91 -14.32
CA GLN A 77 -3.94 1.14 -13.30
C GLN A 77 -3.96 2.58 -12.74
N ALA A 78 -4.27 3.59 -13.55
CA ALA A 78 -4.48 4.95 -13.06
C ALA A 78 -5.70 5.03 -12.11
N ALA A 79 -6.78 4.31 -12.41
CA ALA A 79 -7.94 4.22 -11.52
C ALA A 79 -7.63 3.51 -10.19
N GLU A 80 -6.79 2.46 -10.19
CA GLU A 80 -6.32 1.81 -8.97
C GLU A 80 -5.53 2.79 -8.08
N TYR A 81 -4.60 3.58 -8.66
CA TYR A 81 -3.87 4.59 -7.89
C TYR A 81 -4.77 5.70 -7.34
N ARG A 82 -5.80 6.13 -8.07
CA ARG A 82 -6.80 7.08 -7.53
C ARG A 82 -7.59 6.48 -6.38
N THR A 83 -7.99 5.21 -6.50
CA THR A 83 -8.68 4.48 -5.44
C THR A 83 -7.81 4.34 -4.20
N LEU A 84 -6.54 3.98 -4.37
CA LEU A 84 -5.56 3.96 -3.29
C LEU A 84 -5.44 5.33 -2.61
N ALA A 85 -5.28 6.40 -3.39
CA ALA A 85 -5.17 7.75 -2.86
C ALA A 85 -6.40 8.15 -2.03
N GLN A 86 -7.60 7.85 -2.52
CA GLN A 86 -8.84 8.09 -1.79
C GLN A 86 -8.88 7.30 -0.48
N ARG A 87 -8.56 6.01 -0.50
CA ARG A 87 -8.54 5.17 0.71
C ARG A 87 -7.51 5.63 1.75
N ILE A 88 -6.36 6.13 1.31
CA ILE A 88 -5.36 6.73 2.21
C ILE A 88 -5.91 8.03 2.82
N HIS A 89 -6.53 8.89 2.01
CA HIS A 89 -7.12 10.14 2.47
C HIS A 89 -8.22 9.89 3.53
N ASP A 90 -9.13 8.96 3.24
CA ASP A 90 -10.23 8.56 4.12
C ASP A 90 -9.77 7.83 5.38
N ASN A 91 -8.55 7.28 5.37
CA ASN A 91 -7.93 6.74 6.57
C ASN A 91 -7.67 7.84 7.61
N SER A 92 -7.50 9.09 7.18
CA SER A 92 -7.50 10.30 8.03
C SER A 92 -6.61 10.19 9.28
N GLY A 93 -5.40 9.63 9.14
CA GLY A 93 -4.45 9.50 10.24
C GLY A 93 -4.82 8.47 11.33
N LYS A 94 -5.85 7.64 11.11
CA LYS A 94 -6.29 6.57 12.03
C LYS A 94 -5.35 5.35 11.95
N GLY A 95 -4.07 5.57 12.22
CA GLY A 95 -3.08 4.52 12.29
C GLY A 95 -3.09 3.78 13.63
N THR A 96 -2.53 2.58 13.64
CA THR A 96 -2.45 1.70 14.80
C THR A 96 -1.03 1.55 15.32
N ILE A 97 -0.88 0.98 16.51
CA ILE A 97 0.41 0.48 16.98
C ILE A 97 0.46 -1.01 16.59
N PRO A 98 1.41 -1.41 15.73
CA PRO A 98 1.50 -2.77 15.24
C PRO A 98 2.17 -3.74 16.21
#